data_AF-A0A961ZVC3-F1
#
_entry.id   AF-A0A961ZVC3-F1
#
_cell.length_a   1.000
_cell.length_b   1.000
_cell.length_c   1.000
_cell.angle_alpha   90.00
_cell.angle_beta   90.00
_cell.angle_gamma   90.00
#
_symmetry.space_group_name_H-M   'P 1'
#
loop_
_entity.id
_entity.type
_entity.pdbx_description
1 polymer ?
#
loop_
_entity_poly.entity_id
_entity_poly.type
_entity_poly.pdbx_seq_one_letter_code
_entity_poly.pdbx_strand_id
1 'polypeptide(L)' 'MGAMSIWHWIILLLIVLVLFGKGKISDVMGDVAKGIKSFKKGMADDEDVAEETPPPKTIDHKPTVEAAKTSSEQTKTG' A
#
# COMPACT_ATOMS: atom_id res chain seq x y z
N MET A 1 -2.43 -38.58 -2.71
CA MET A 1 -3.33 -37.82 -3.60
C MET A 1 -3.04 -36.35 -3.41
N GLY A 2 -1.93 -35.88 -3.99
CA GLY A 2 -1.43 -34.52 -3.81
C GLY A 2 -2.33 -33.57 -4.58
N ALA A 3 -3.10 -32.78 -3.84
CA ALA A 3 -3.93 -31.72 -4.37
C ALA A 3 -3.14 -30.96 -5.45
N MET A 4 -3.62 -31.11 -6.69
CA MET A 4 -3.24 -30.39 -7.91
C MET A 4 -2.02 -29.48 -7.74
N SER A 5 -0.86 -30.03 -8.12
CA SER A 5 0.45 -29.40 -8.30
C SER A 5 0.44 -27.88 -8.22
N ILE A 6 1.38 -27.29 -7.46
CA ILE A 6 1.61 -25.83 -7.34
C ILE A 6 1.56 -25.10 -8.70
N TRP A 7 1.95 -25.81 -9.76
CA TRP A 7 1.82 -25.37 -11.16
C TRP A 7 0.40 -24.96 -11.57
N HIS A 8 -0.64 -25.67 -11.13
CA HIS A 8 -2.05 -25.35 -11.40
C HIS A 8 -2.46 -24.02 -10.76
N TRP A 9 -2.00 -23.76 -9.53
CA TRP A 9 -2.29 -22.50 -8.83
C TRP A 9 -1.66 -21.29 -9.53
N ILE A 10 -0.45 -21.44 -10.09
CA ILE A 10 0.20 -20.40 -10.90
C ILE A 10 -0.61 -20.10 -12.16
N ILE A 11 -1.07 -21.13 -12.88
CA ILE A 11 -1.87 -20.98 -14.09
C ILE A 11 -3.21 -20.31 -13.77
N LEU A 12 -3.86 -20.70 -12.68
CA LEU A 12 -5.13 -20.14 -12.25
C LEU A 12 -5.00 -18.65 -11.86
N LEU A 13 -3.92 -18.29 -11.14
CA LEU A 13 -3.63 -16.89 -10.80
C LEU A 13 -3.44 -16.03 -12.07
N LEU A 14 -2.75 -16.57 -13.07
CA LEU A 14 -2.51 -15.89 -14.34
C LEU A 14 -3.83 -15.62 -15.08
N ILE A 15 -4.70 -16.62 -15.16
CA ILE A 15 -6.03 -16.48 -15.79
C ILE A 15 -6.88 -15.44 -15.08
N VAL A 16 -6.92 -15.47 -13.74
CA VAL A 16 -7.68 -14.49 -12.95
C VAL A 16 -7.13 -13.08 -13.17
N LEU A 17 -5.81 -12.90 -13.19
CA LEU A 17 -5.19 -11.60 -13.45
C LEU A 17 -5.51 -11.06 -14.84
N VAL A 18 -5.59 -11.93 -15.86
CA VAL A 18 -5.94 -11.54 -17.24
C VAL A 18 -7.41 -11.15 -17.35
N LEU A 19 -8.33 -11.91 -16.72
CA LEU A 19 -9.77 -11.63 -16.77
C LEU A 19 -10.16 -10.36 -16.00
N PHE A 20 -9.58 -10.16 -14.82
CA PHE A 20 -9.92 -9.02 -13.98
C PHE A 20 -9.02 -7.80 -14.22
N GLY A 21 -7.83 -8.00 -14.81
CA GLY A 21 -6.86 -6.95 -15.10
C GLY A 21 -6.19 -6.35 -13.86
N LYS A 22 -4.97 -5.82 -14.03
CA LYS A 22 -4.16 -5.23 -12.94
C LYS A 22 -4.81 -4.06 -12.19
N GLY A 23 -5.76 -3.36 -12.81
CA GLY A 23 -6.43 -2.20 -12.22
C GLY A 23 -7.43 -2.57 -11.12
N LYS A 24 -8.22 -3.64 -11.31
CA LYS A 24 -9.26 -4.04 -10.37
C LYS A 24 -8.71 -4.84 -9.19
N ILE A 25 -7.72 -5.70 -9.42
CA ILE A 25 -7.05 -6.42 -8.33
C ILE A 25 -6.35 -5.45 -7.37
N SER A 26 -5.64 -4.43 -7.86
CA SER A 26 -4.87 -3.53 -6.99
C SER A 26 -5.77 -2.69 -6.07
N ASP A 27 -6.92 -2.25 -6.57
CA ASP A 27 -7.89 -1.45 -5.81
C ASP A 27 -8.54 -2.29 -4.70
N VAL A 28 -9.04 -3.48 -5.05
CA VAL A 28 -9.66 -4.42 -4.10
C VAL A 28 -8.64 -4.99 -3.11
N MET A 29 -7.44 -5.36 -3.57
CA MET A 29 -6.36 -5.84 -2.71
C MET A 29 -5.91 -4.75 -1.73
N GLY A 30 -5.90 -3.47 -2.15
CA GLY A 30 -5.56 -2.36 -1.28
C GLY A 30 -6.53 -2.20 -0.10
N ASP A 31 -7.83 -2.32 -0.35
CA ASP A 31 -8.86 -2.21 0.70
C ASP A 31 -8.92 -3.45 1.60
N VAL A 32 -8.75 -4.64 1.02
CA VAL A 32 -8.62 -5.89 1.79
C VAL A 32 -7.35 -5.87 2.65
N ALA A 33 -6.23 -5.38 2.11
CA ALA A 33 -4.97 -5.27 2.86
C ALA A 33 -5.07 -4.28 4.02
N LYS A 34 -5.76 -3.13 3.85
CA LYS A 34 -6.04 -2.21 4.97
C LYS A 34 -6.88 -2.87 6.05
N GLY A 35 -7.94 -3.60 5.68
CA GLY A 35 -8.79 -4.33 6.63
C GLY A 35 -8.00 -5.38 7.42
N ILE A 36 -7.21 -6.20 6.74
CA ILE A 36 -6.36 -7.22 7.38
C ILE A 36 -5.26 -6.57 8.23
N LYS A 37 -4.67 -5.45 7.80
CA LYS A 37 -3.64 -4.74 8.58
C LYS A 37 -4.21 -4.14 9.86
N SER A 38 -5.41 -3.55 9.82
CA SER A 38 -6.10 -3.06 11.02
C SER A 38 -6.52 -4.19 11.94
N PHE A 39 -6.95 -5.33 11.40
CA PHE A 39 -7.25 -6.53 12.19
C PHE A 39 -5.98 -7.10 12.86
N LYS A 40 -4.89 -7.22 12.11
CA LYS A 40 -3.59 -7.66 12.63
C LYS A 40 -3.04 -6.69 13.66
N LYS A 41 -3.16 -5.38 13.45
CA LYS A 41 -2.73 -4.39 14.44
C LYS A 41 -3.62 -4.40 15.68
N GLY A 42 -4.93 -4.52 15.56
CA GLY A 42 -5.82 -4.63 16.72
C GLY A 42 -5.54 -5.89 17.55
N MET A 43 -5.30 -7.01 16.88
CA MET A 43 -4.95 -8.27 17.55
C MET A 43 -3.52 -8.27 18.12
N ALA A 44 -2.58 -7.58 17.45
CA ALA A 44 -1.25 -7.38 17.99
C ALA A 44 -1.26 -6.39 19.15
N ASP A 45 -2.06 -5.33 19.14
CA ASP A 45 -2.23 -4.42 20.29
C ASP A 45 -2.70 -5.18 21.53
N ASP A 46 -3.62 -6.15 21.38
CA ASP A 46 -4.05 -7.04 22.48
C ASP A 46 -2.91 -7.92 23.03
N GLU A 47 -1.89 -8.25 22.21
CA GLU A 47 -0.69 -9.02 22.63
C GLU A 47 0.51 -8.12 23.05
N ASP A 48 0.64 -6.91 22.50
CA ASP A 48 1.73 -5.94 22.71
C ASP A 48 1.44 -4.92 23.82
N VAL A 49 0.22 -4.86 24.37
CA VAL A 49 -0.09 -4.08 25.60
C VAL A 49 0.76 -4.56 26.80
N ALA A 50 1.45 -5.70 26.68
CA ALA A 50 2.44 -6.16 27.65
C ALA A 50 3.86 -5.58 27.47
N GLU A 51 4.27 -5.01 26.32
CA GLU A 51 5.71 -4.66 26.13
C GLU A 51 6.11 -3.32 25.52
N GLU A 52 5.30 -2.54 24.79
CA GLU A 52 5.81 -1.24 24.28
C GLU A 52 4.80 -0.09 24.31
N THR A 53 4.96 0.83 25.27
CA THR A 53 4.56 2.24 25.14
C THR A 53 5.62 3.04 24.36
N PRO A 54 5.38 3.44 23.10
CA PRO A 54 6.22 4.45 22.44
C PRO A 54 5.73 5.89 22.73
N PRO A 55 6.63 6.88 22.86
CA PRO A 55 6.23 8.28 22.99
C PRO A 55 5.55 8.78 21.70
N PRO A 56 4.55 9.69 21.81
CA PRO A 56 3.70 10.10 20.71
C PRO A 56 4.49 10.91 19.67
N LYS A 57 4.56 10.41 18.44
CA LYS A 57 5.01 11.21 17.29
C LYS A 57 3.82 11.99 16.77
N THR A 58 3.93 13.30 16.89
CA THR A 58 2.97 14.33 16.51
C THR A 58 2.54 14.23 15.04
N ILE A 59 1.30 14.62 14.78
CA ILE A 59 0.67 14.71 13.45
C ILE A 59 1.41 15.78 12.61
N ASP A 60 2.18 15.35 11.62
CA ASP A 60 2.74 16.23 10.58
C ASP A 60 1.65 16.66 9.61
N HIS A 61 1.00 17.79 9.90
CA HIS A 61 0.18 18.52 8.95
C HIS A 61 1.10 19.22 7.93
N LYS A 62 1.25 18.66 6.73
CA LYS A 62 1.87 19.36 5.60
C LYS A 62 0.79 19.87 4.62
N PRO A 63 0.30 21.11 4.75
CA PRO A 63 -0.29 21.83 3.65
C PRO A 63 0.84 22.59 2.95
N THR A 64 1.41 22.02 1.89
CA THR A 64 2.16 22.82 0.91
C THR A 64 1.37 22.79 -0.38
N VAL A 65 0.42 23.72 -0.45
CA VAL A 65 -0.10 24.30 -1.69
C VAL A 65 0.29 25.77 -1.68
N GLU A 66 1.54 26.08 -1.98
CA GLU A 66 1.92 27.40 -2.53
C GLU A 66 3.34 27.36 -3.11
N ALA A 67 3.58 28.23 -4.10
CA ALA A 67 4.79 28.39 -4.90
C ALA A 67 4.96 27.48 -6.14
N ALA A 68 3.92 27.43 -6.97
CA ALA A 68 4.16 27.59 -8.40
C ALA A 68 4.50 29.06 -8.67
N LYS A 69 5.76 29.35 -9.01
CA LYS A 69 6.23 30.30 -10.06
C LYS A 69 7.65 30.78 -9.79
N THR A 70 8.45 30.76 -10.85
CA THR A 70 9.69 31.53 -11.06
C THR A 70 10.94 30.95 -10.39
N SER A 71 11.65 30.10 -11.12
CA SER A 71 13.03 30.41 -11.57
C SER A 71 13.62 29.17 -12.25
N SER A 72 13.11 28.87 -13.45
CA SER A 72 13.82 28.04 -14.42
C SER A 72 14.78 28.94 -15.19
N GLU A 73 16.05 28.79 -14.87
CA GLU A 73 17.20 28.86 -15.78
C GLU A 73 16.83 28.97 -17.28
N GLN A 74 17.01 30.15 -17.88
CA GLN A 74 17.33 30.27 -19.29
C GLN A 74 18.39 31.36 -19.52
N THR A 75 19.59 30.83 -19.66
CA THR A 75 20.77 31.37 -20.30
C THR A 75 20.51 32.21 -21.56
N LYS A 76 21.24 33.33 -21.64
CA LYS A 76 22.06 33.74 -22.80
C LYS A 76 21.37 34.21 -24.10
N THR A 77 21.57 35.52 -24.35
CA THR A 77 21.81 36.16 -25.66
C THR A 77 20.60 36.44 -26.57
N GLY A 78 20.44 37.73 -26.88
CA GLY A 78 19.56 38.30 -27.87
C GLY A 78 19.45 39.80 -27.66
#